data_AF-A0A383A2X3-F1
#
_entry.id   AF-A0A383A2X3-F1
#
_cell.length_a   1.000
_cell.length_b   1.000
_cell.length_c   1.000
_cell.angle_alpha   90.00
_cell.angle_beta   90.00
_cell.angle_gamma   90.00
#
_symmetry.space_group_name_H-M   'P 1'
#
loop_
_entity.id
_entity.type
_entity.pdbx_description
1 polymer ?
#
loop_
_entity_poly.entity_id
_entity_poly.type
_entity_poly.pdbx_seq_one_letter_code
_entity_poly.pdbx_strand_id
1 'polypeptide(L)'
;PFRLREIFLALLYTDLLIFYLPKRKFYAIFKYMDKSKKNKHLPDSIKIGYTDYAFDFWPDTFASTEQAQGEFFSAAQKIGLKESTIPSRWGVNTLIHEILHGIVYQYGLEVNSDEEKIVNTLSNGLTTVFVDNPWLLDYIKKHTTNKNNVV
;
A
#
# COMPACT_ATOMS: atom_id res chain seq x y z
N PRO A 1 -18.90 37.04 -21.02
CA PRO A 1 -18.82 36.27 -22.29
C PRO A 1 -17.37 35.88 -22.60
N PHE A 2 -17.11 34.65 -23.06
CA PHE A 2 -15.81 33.95 -23.12
C PHE A 2 -15.29 33.41 -21.77
N ARG A 3 -15.88 32.30 -21.27
CA ARG A 3 -15.18 31.30 -20.43
C ARG A 3 -15.96 30.03 -20.06
N LEU A 4 -17.11 29.74 -20.69
CA LEU A 4 -17.79 28.44 -20.53
C LEU A 4 -17.73 27.53 -21.76
N ARG A 5 -17.50 28.08 -22.97
CA ARG A 5 -17.40 27.26 -24.19
C ARG A 5 -16.09 26.47 -24.29
N GLU A 6 -14.99 26.97 -23.73
CA GLU A 6 -13.69 26.27 -23.81
C GLU A 6 -13.57 25.08 -22.85
N ILE A 7 -14.25 25.14 -21.69
CA ILE A 7 -14.27 24.03 -20.73
C ILE A 7 -15.14 22.88 -21.27
N PHE A 8 -16.24 23.19 -21.96
CA PHE A 8 -17.08 22.17 -22.60
C PHE A 8 -16.39 21.48 -23.79
N LEU A 9 -15.53 22.19 -24.52
CA LEU A 9 -14.71 21.61 -25.59
C LEU A 9 -13.58 20.72 -25.07
N ALA A 10 -13.01 21.02 -23.88
CA ALA A 10 -11.98 20.18 -23.25
C ALA A 10 -12.54 18.83 -22.74
N LEU A 11 -13.75 18.82 -22.19
CA LEU A 11 -14.41 17.59 -21.71
C LEU A 11 -14.90 16.69 -22.85
N LEU A 12 -15.30 17.26 -24.00
CA LEU A 12 -15.65 16.47 -25.18
C LEU A 12 -14.42 15.88 -25.90
N TYR A 13 -13.23 16.46 -25.73
CA TYR A 13 -12.00 15.96 -26.35
C TYR A 13 -11.37 14.78 -25.59
N THR A 14 -11.63 14.64 -24.28
CA THR A 14 -11.13 13.50 -23.50
C THR A 14 -11.85 12.20 -23.83
N ASP A 15 -13.14 12.26 -24.18
CA ASP A 15 -13.91 11.05 -24.55
C ASP A 15 -13.58 10.56 -25.98
N LEU A 16 -13.18 11.47 -26.88
CA LEU A 16 -12.80 11.10 -28.26
C LEU A 16 -11.38 10.53 -28.38
N LEU A 17 -10.46 10.93 -27.48
CA LEU A 17 -9.06 10.49 -27.51
C LEU A 17 -8.86 9.04 -27.04
N ILE A 18 -9.83 8.48 -26.30
CA ILE A 18 -9.84 7.08 -25.85
C ILE A 18 -9.97 6.11 -27.03
N PHE A 19 -10.59 6.53 -28.14
CA PHE A 19 -10.77 5.69 -29.34
C PHE A 19 -9.65 5.80 -30.37
N TYR A 20 -8.82 6.85 -30.35
CA TYR A 20 -7.87 7.15 -31.43
C TYR A 20 -6.40 6.83 -31.11
N LEU A 21 -6.07 6.49 -29.86
CA LEU A 21 -4.71 6.12 -29.49
C LEU A 21 -4.54 4.59 -29.54
N PRO A 22 -3.53 4.05 -30.26
CA PRO A 22 -3.26 2.63 -30.25
C PRO A 22 -3.01 2.16 -28.82
N LYS A 23 -3.64 1.06 -28.39
CA LYS A 23 -3.62 0.52 -27.01
C LYS A 23 -2.25 0.55 -26.33
N ARG A 24 -1.16 0.37 -27.10
CA ARG A 24 0.23 0.42 -26.62
C ARG A 24 0.69 1.80 -26.15
N LYS A 25 0.24 2.90 -26.77
CA LYS A 25 0.58 4.28 -26.35
C LYS A 25 -0.24 4.69 -25.12
N PHE A 26 -1.49 4.25 -25.03
CA PHE A 26 -2.31 4.48 -23.84
C PHE A 26 -1.75 3.74 -22.61
N TYR A 27 -1.35 2.48 -22.77
CA TYR A 27 -0.64 1.72 -21.73
C TYR A 27 0.70 2.36 -21.36
N ALA A 28 1.45 2.89 -22.32
CA ALA A 28 2.70 3.59 -22.05
C ALA A 28 2.49 4.90 -21.27
N ILE A 29 1.43 5.66 -21.55
CA ILE A 29 1.06 6.89 -20.83
C ILE A 29 0.59 6.55 -19.40
N PHE A 30 -0.24 5.52 -19.23
CA PHE A 30 -0.67 5.06 -17.91
C PHE A 30 0.53 4.55 -17.08
N LYS A 31 1.44 3.78 -17.70
CA LYS A 31 2.71 3.34 -17.11
C LYS A 31 3.68 4.49 -16.80
N TYR A 32 3.56 5.63 -17.48
CA TYR A 32 4.35 6.84 -17.20
C TYR A 32 3.71 7.69 -16.08
N MET A 33 2.38 7.73 -15.98
CA MET A 33 1.65 8.34 -14.87
C MET A 33 1.77 7.54 -13.57
N ASP A 34 1.91 6.21 -13.68
CA ASP A 34 2.17 5.27 -12.57
C ASP A 34 3.61 5.38 -12.02
N LYS A 35 4.51 6.11 -12.71
CA LYS A 35 5.94 6.10 -12.41
C LYS A 35 6.45 7.24 -11.51
N SER A 36 5.59 8.07 -10.93
CA SER A 36 6.07 9.16 -10.07
C SER A 36 5.13 9.52 -8.93
N LYS A 37 5.18 8.73 -7.86
CA LYS A 37 5.23 9.25 -6.49
C LYS A 37 5.90 8.19 -5.61
N LYS A 38 7.23 8.25 -5.51
CA LYS A 38 7.91 7.57 -4.40
C LYS A 38 7.35 8.16 -3.11
N ASN A 39 6.64 7.35 -2.34
CA ASN A 39 6.16 7.78 -1.04
C ASN A 39 7.38 7.96 -0.13
N LYS A 40 7.59 9.16 0.43
CA LYS A 40 8.79 9.45 1.24
C LYS A 40 8.79 8.75 2.61
N HIS A 41 7.66 8.17 3.01
CA HIS A 41 7.45 7.66 4.35
C HIS A 41 7.78 6.16 4.50
N LEU A 42 7.70 5.39 3.42
CA LEU A 42 7.90 3.94 3.43
C LEU A 42 8.94 3.54 2.38
N PRO A 43 9.68 2.44 2.60
CA PRO A 43 10.54 1.86 1.57
C PRO A 43 9.72 1.34 0.38
N ASP A 44 10.40 0.89 -0.68
CA ASP A 44 9.74 0.37 -1.89
C ASP A 44 9.09 -1.02 -1.67
N SER A 45 9.59 -1.80 -0.69
CA SER A 45 9.10 -3.14 -0.37
C SER A 45 9.37 -3.53 1.10
N ILE A 46 8.72 -4.61 1.54
CA ILE A 46 9.00 -5.29 2.80
C ILE A 46 9.22 -6.78 2.57
N LYS A 47 10.18 -7.36 3.28
CA LYS A 47 10.43 -8.80 3.26
C LYS A 47 9.62 -9.51 4.33
N ILE A 48 8.88 -10.55 3.94
CA ILE A 48 8.15 -11.44 4.83
C ILE A 48 8.54 -12.88 4.47
N GLY A 49 9.11 -13.62 5.43
CA GLY A 49 9.70 -14.92 5.19
C GLY A 49 10.77 -14.88 4.09
N TYR A 50 10.54 -15.60 3.00
CA TYR A 50 11.45 -15.64 1.85
C TYR A 50 11.07 -14.72 0.69
N THR A 51 9.97 -13.96 0.79
CA THR A 51 9.42 -13.15 -0.30
C THR A 51 9.50 -11.65 0.00
N ASP A 52 9.84 -10.85 -1.01
CA ASP A 52 9.76 -9.39 -0.96
C ASP A 52 8.43 -8.92 -1.56
N TYR A 53 7.63 -8.20 -0.76
CA TYR A 53 6.33 -7.66 -1.15
C TYR A 53 6.45 -6.17 -1.45
N ALA A 54 6.06 -5.76 -2.65
CA ALA A 54 6.12 -4.35 -3.07
C ALA A 54 4.90 -3.56 -2.57
N PHE A 55 5.10 -2.30 -2.19
CA PHE A 55 3.99 -1.42 -1.82
C PHE A 55 3.33 -0.80 -3.05
N ASP A 56 2.00 -0.85 -3.09
CA ASP A 56 1.17 -0.23 -4.12
C ASP A 56 0.30 0.85 -3.46
N PHE A 57 0.52 2.11 -3.82
CA PHE A 57 -0.12 3.25 -3.15
C PHE A 57 -1.34 3.73 -3.91
N TRP A 58 -2.50 3.60 -3.28
CA TRP A 58 -3.77 3.88 -3.91
C TRP A 58 -4.23 5.32 -3.66
N PRO A 59 -4.72 6.02 -4.70
CA PRO A 59 -5.35 7.31 -4.53
C PRO A 59 -6.69 7.15 -3.78
N ASP A 60 -7.13 8.23 -3.11
CA ASP A 60 -8.35 8.21 -2.29
C ASP A 60 -9.61 7.79 -3.08
N THR A 61 -9.64 8.09 -4.37
CA THR A 61 -10.73 7.69 -5.28
C THR A 61 -10.84 6.18 -5.41
N PHE A 62 -9.71 5.47 -5.57
CA PHE A 62 -9.66 4.02 -5.70
C PHE A 62 -10.07 3.33 -4.39
N ALA A 63 -9.51 3.78 -3.27
CA ALA A 63 -9.84 3.24 -1.94
C ALA A 63 -11.32 3.46 -1.55
N SER A 64 -11.94 4.54 -2.02
CA SER A 64 -13.36 4.82 -1.74
C SER A 64 -14.33 3.91 -2.50
N THR A 65 -13.94 3.47 -3.70
CA THR A 65 -14.74 2.57 -4.54
C THR A 65 -14.73 1.14 -4.00
N GLU A 66 -13.55 0.67 -3.57
CA GLU A 66 -13.38 -0.69 -3.05
C GLU A 66 -13.68 -0.81 -1.54
N GLN A 67 -13.98 0.30 -0.86
CA GLN A 67 -14.12 0.40 0.60
C GLN A 67 -12.93 -0.16 1.41
N ALA A 68 -11.79 -0.39 0.77
CA ALA A 68 -10.59 -0.95 1.36
C ALA A 68 -9.61 0.17 1.74
N GLN A 69 -9.08 0.13 2.97
CA GLN A 69 -8.00 1.03 3.41
C GLN A 69 -6.61 0.46 3.11
N GLY A 70 -6.53 -0.85 2.93
CA GLY A 70 -5.37 -1.63 2.51
C GLY A 70 -5.82 -3.03 2.10
N GLU A 71 -4.94 -3.75 1.40
CA GLU A 71 -5.19 -5.14 0.99
C GLU A 71 -3.87 -5.88 0.71
N PHE A 72 -3.81 -7.13 1.18
CA PHE A 72 -2.71 -8.04 0.91
C PHE A 72 -2.96 -8.91 -0.32
N PHE A 73 -2.10 -8.76 -1.34
CA PHE A 73 -2.17 -9.56 -2.57
C PHE A 73 -1.05 -10.60 -2.60
N SER A 74 -1.34 -11.79 -2.08
CA SER A 74 -0.40 -12.92 -2.03
C SER A 74 0.16 -13.29 -3.41
N ALA A 75 -0.71 -13.47 -4.40
CA ALA A 75 -0.34 -13.88 -5.76
C ALA A 75 0.46 -12.81 -6.52
N ALA A 76 0.17 -11.52 -6.26
CA ALA A 76 0.85 -10.41 -6.90
C ALA A 76 2.13 -9.97 -6.15
N GLN A 77 2.38 -10.54 -4.97
CA GLN A 77 3.46 -10.14 -4.06
C GLN A 77 3.43 -8.63 -3.77
N LYS A 78 2.24 -8.11 -3.46
CA LYS A 78 1.99 -6.69 -3.24
C LYS A 78 1.18 -6.42 -1.98
N ILE A 79 1.41 -5.26 -1.39
CA ILE A 79 0.59 -4.70 -0.31
C ILE A 79 0.03 -3.38 -0.80
N GLY A 80 -1.30 -3.32 -0.95
CA GLY A 80 -2.03 -2.11 -1.29
C GLY A 80 -2.27 -1.25 -0.06
N LEU A 81 -2.00 0.06 -0.13
CA LEU A 81 -2.25 1.00 0.96
C LEU A 81 -2.80 2.32 0.42
N LYS A 82 -3.79 2.88 1.10
CA LYS A 82 -4.30 4.22 0.79
C LYS A 82 -3.24 5.29 1.09
N GLU A 83 -2.89 6.11 0.08
CA GLU A 83 -1.76 7.05 0.19
C GLU A 83 -1.95 8.09 1.32
N SER A 84 -3.18 8.58 1.50
CA SER A 84 -3.48 9.66 2.44
C SER A 84 -3.41 9.26 3.91
N THR A 85 -3.52 7.97 4.25
CA THR A 85 -3.54 7.49 5.63
C THR A 85 -2.16 7.13 6.15
N ILE A 86 -1.16 6.97 5.28
CA ILE A 86 0.20 6.52 5.62
C ILE A 86 0.87 7.35 6.73
N PRO A 87 0.86 8.69 6.70
CA PRO A 87 1.49 9.49 7.76
C PRO A 87 0.59 9.63 9.00
N SER A 88 -0.11 8.56 9.40
CA SER A 88 -1.01 8.56 10.56
C SER A 88 -0.96 7.25 11.33
N ARG A 89 -1.44 7.26 12.58
CA ARG A 89 -1.58 6.05 13.41
C ARG A 89 -2.45 4.98 12.74
N TRP A 90 -3.48 5.43 12.00
CA TRP A 90 -4.35 4.55 11.24
C TRP A 90 -3.59 3.84 10.12
N GLY A 91 -2.76 4.57 9.35
CA GLY A 91 -1.94 3.97 8.30
C GLY A 91 -0.92 2.97 8.82
N VAL A 92 -0.31 3.24 10.00
CA VAL A 92 0.59 2.28 10.66
C VAL A 92 -0.16 1.01 11.05
N ASN A 93 -1.37 1.12 11.61
CA ASN A 93 -2.19 -0.03 11.95
C ASN A 93 -2.56 -0.86 10.72
N THR A 94 -3.02 -0.21 9.64
CA THR A 94 -3.33 -0.87 8.37
C THR A 94 -2.10 -1.58 7.79
N LEU A 95 -0.93 -0.95 7.81
CA LEU A 95 0.31 -1.61 7.36
C LEU A 95 0.62 -2.86 8.20
N ILE A 96 0.49 -2.80 9.53
CA ILE A 96 0.71 -3.96 10.40
C ILE A 96 -0.32 -5.06 10.10
N HIS A 97 -1.58 -4.69 9.85
CA HIS A 97 -2.66 -5.61 9.45
C HIS A 97 -2.28 -6.40 8.19
N GLU A 98 -1.87 -5.71 7.11
CA GLU A 98 -1.50 -6.39 5.87
C GLU A 98 -0.22 -7.23 6.00
N ILE A 99 0.74 -6.81 6.83
CA ILE A 99 1.94 -7.60 7.13
C ILE A 99 1.57 -8.89 7.86
N LEU A 100 0.61 -8.83 8.79
CA LEU A 100 0.14 -10.01 9.52
C LEU A 100 -0.56 -11.01 8.59
N HIS A 101 -1.39 -10.55 7.64
CA HIS A 101 -1.88 -11.42 6.56
C HIS A 101 -0.74 -12.07 5.78
N GLY A 102 0.28 -11.30 5.45
CA GLY A 102 1.49 -11.82 4.81
C GLY A 102 2.21 -12.89 5.64
N ILE A 103 2.30 -12.73 6.96
CA ILE A 103 2.91 -13.72 7.87
C ILE A 103 2.05 -14.99 7.91
N VAL A 104 0.74 -14.86 8.10
CA VAL A 104 -0.21 -15.99 8.10
C VAL A 104 -0.06 -16.81 6.82
N TYR A 105 -0.10 -16.14 5.66
CA TYR A 105 0.06 -16.77 4.36
C TYR A 105 1.44 -17.42 4.20
N GLN A 106 2.52 -16.69 4.50
CA GLN A 106 3.88 -17.10 4.19
C GLN A 106 4.36 -18.28 5.04
N TYR A 107 3.86 -18.39 6.27
CA TYR A 107 4.19 -19.47 7.21
C TYR A 107 3.15 -20.59 7.22
N GLY A 108 2.14 -20.53 6.36
CA GLY A 108 1.13 -21.58 6.20
C GLY A 108 0.28 -21.79 7.44
N LEU A 109 -0.03 -20.72 8.18
CA LEU A 109 -0.92 -20.82 9.32
C LEU A 109 -2.36 -21.00 8.81
N GLU A 110 -2.94 -22.17 9.05
CA GLU A 110 -4.34 -22.44 8.73
C GLU A 110 -5.26 -21.77 9.75
N VAL A 111 -5.67 -20.55 9.42
CA VAL A 111 -6.75 -19.84 10.11
C VAL A 111 -7.99 -19.96 9.24
N ASN A 112 -9.07 -20.46 9.83
CA ASN A 112 -10.36 -20.61 9.15
C ASN A 112 -11.01 -19.23 8.93
N SER A 113 -12.34 -19.14 9.01
CA SER A 113 -13.12 -17.90 8.85
C SER A 113 -12.78 -16.76 9.84
N ASP A 114 -11.90 -17.00 10.81
CA ASP A 114 -11.52 -16.04 11.84
C ASP A 114 -10.22 -15.28 11.53
N GLU A 115 -9.57 -15.51 10.39
CA GLU A 115 -8.30 -14.86 10.03
C GLU A 115 -8.36 -13.34 10.20
N GLU A 116 -9.29 -12.67 9.51
CA GLU A 116 -9.49 -11.21 9.60
C GLU A 116 -9.67 -10.72 11.03
N LYS A 117 -10.41 -11.46 11.84
CA LYS A 117 -10.65 -11.11 13.24
C LYS A 117 -9.38 -11.22 14.06
N ILE A 118 -8.61 -12.28 13.86
CA ILE A 118 -7.34 -12.52 14.56
C ILE A 118 -6.33 -11.46 14.14
N VAL A 119 -6.15 -11.25 12.84
CA VAL A 119 -5.24 -10.27 12.27
C VAL A 119 -5.58 -8.85 12.72
N ASN A 120 -6.85 -8.45 12.67
CA ASN A 120 -7.31 -7.15 13.17
C ASN A 120 -7.07 -7.00 14.69
N THR A 121 -7.31 -8.05 15.48
CA THR A 121 -7.07 -7.98 16.93
C THR A 121 -5.58 -7.81 17.24
N LEU A 122 -4.72 -8.57 16.55
CA LEU A 122 -3.28 -8.49 16.70
C LEU A 122 -2.71 -7.17 16.18
N SER A 123 -3.19 -6.67 15.04
CA SER A 123 -2.74 -5.39 14.48
C SER A 123 -3.05 -4.24 15.43
N ASN A 124 -4.26 -4.19 16.00
CA ASN A 124 -4.66 -3.20 17.00
C ASN A 124 -3.81 -3.28 18.28
N GLY A 125 -3.61 -4.50 18.80
CA GLY A 125 -2.80 -4.72 19.99
C GLY A 125 -1.34 -4.31 19.79
N LEU A 126 -0.69 -4.79 18.72
CA LEU A 126 0.69 -4.48 18.40
C LEU A 126 0.90 -2.99 18.14
N THR A 127 -0.01 -2.36 17.39
CA THR A 127 0.06 -0.91 17.15
C THR A 127 0.05 -0.14 18.46
N THR A 128 -0.86 -0.50 19.38
CA THR A 128 -0.95 0.15 20.70
C THR A 128 0.34 -0.03 21.50
N VAL A 129 0.86 -1.26 21.58
CA VAL A 129 2.12 -1.56 22.29
C VAL A 129 3.28 -0.73 21.73
N PHE A 130 3.43 -0.64 20.41
CA PHE A 130 4.52 0.11 19.79
C PHE A 130 4.36 1.63 19.92
N VAL A 131 3.14 2.14 19.89
CA VAL A 131 2.87 3.57 20.08
C VAL A 131 3.13 4.00 21.53
N ASP A 132 2.67 3.21 22.50
CA ASP A 132 2.80 3.52 23.91
C ASP A 132 4.21 3.25 24.44
N ASN A 133 4.98 2.38 23.77
CA ASN A 133 6.34 2.02 24.14
C ASN A 133 7.33 2.22 22.98
N PRO A 134 7.61 3.46 22.53
CA PRO A 134 8.53 3.70 21.41
C PRO A 134 9.93 3.12 21.62
N TRP A 135 10.39 3.05 22.88
CA TRP A 135 11.68 2.48 23.27
C TRP A 135 11.84 1.00 22.88
N LEU A 136 10.73 0.26 22.73
CA LEU A 136 10.74 -1.17 22.44
C LEU A 136 11.33 -1.46 21.06
N LEU A 137 10.97 -0.66 20.05
CA LEU A 137 11.49 -0.84 18.69
C LEU A 137 13.00 -0.60 18.63
N ASP A 138 13.48 0.43 19.33
CA ASP A 138 14.91 0.73 19.42
C ASP A 138 15.66 -0.39 20.16
N TYR A 139 15.08 -0.92 21.24
CA TYR A 139 15.62 -2.05 21.99
C TYR A 139 15.74 -3.30 21.12
N ILE A 140 14.67 -3.69 20.42
CA ILE A 140 14.66 -4.84 19.50
C ILE A 140 15.75 -4.65 18.45
N LYS A 141 15.79 -3.49 17.79
CA LYS A 141 16.77 -3.20 16.74
C LYS A 141 18.20 -3.32 17.27
N LYS A 142 18.49 -2.71 18.43
CA LYS A 142 19.82 -2.71 19.06
C LYS A 142 20.33 -4.13 19.36
N HIS A 143 19.46 -5.05 19.74
CA HIS A 143 19.85 -6.39 20.20
C HIS A 143 19.67 -7.50 19.15
N THR A 144 19.04 -7.22 18.01
CA THR A 144 18.85 -8.19 16.91
C THR A 144 19.70 -7.91 15.68
N THR A 145 20.02 -6.64 15.41
CA THR A 145 20.89 -6.30 14.28
C THR A 145 22.36 -6.46 14.66
N ASN A 146 22.99 -7.53 14.17
CA ASN A 146 24.44 -7.71 14.27
C ASN A 146 25.12 -6.71 13.33
N LYS A 147 25.83 -5.71 13.87
CA LYS A 147 26.56 -4.69 13.06
C LYS A 147 27.72 -5.26 12.21
N ASN A 148 27.93 -6.58 12.20
CA ASN A 148 29.10 -7.21 11.61
C ASN A 148 28.89 -7.79 10.19
N ASN A 149 27.73 -7.59 9.56
CA ASN A 149 27.45 -8.08 8.20
C ASN A 149 27.44 -6.94 7.16
N VAL A 150 28.47 -6.11 7.17
CA VAL A 150 28.84 -5.30 6.01
C VAL A 150 30.15 -5.89 5.49
N VAL A 151 30.03 -6.86 4.57
CA VAL A 151 31.11 -7.32 3.70
C VAL A 151 30.74 -6.91 2.29
#